data_AF-A0A8J5CFQ9-F1
#
_entry.id   AF-A0A8J5CFQ9-F1
#
_cell.length_a   1.000
_cell.length_b   1.000
_cell.length_c   1.000
_cell.angle_alpha   90.00
_cell.angle_beta   90.00
_cell.angle_gamma   90.00
#
_symmetry.space_group_name_H-M   'P 1'
#
loop_
_entity.id
_entity.type
_entity.pdbx_description
1 polymer ?
#
loop_
_entity_poly.entity_id
_entity_poly.type
_entity_poly.pdbx_seq_one_letter_code
_entity_poly.pdbx_strand_id
1 'polypeptide(L)'
;MAAGRVYAVLLVVLPALTHVSGVPLEWRPTQEILRQDFRDAIETGHIGVALRRVAQELDLGSLLLGGELDGAGSEGRRNLLFCTTCSIGSNEVLHAIQNGTDPLAIATLATKLCINLGIASKTFCENMIEIAEPQIFWVLNNTEGLTGKDVCGMVFGGFGCSTNNPDRVWEVKLPEVPKPPVTPPPTPAPGAPVMKVLHLADTHYDPHYLPGSNAVCGDKYFCCRAESGPLETSEAAAGKWGDYRNCDAPKWLLEATYSHINEQYPDLDFIIWTGDLVPHVVWNTSREGNLEIIQASVQMVKDHFPGVPVFPALGNHEAHPVNA
;
A
#
# COMPACT_ATOMS: atom_id res chain seq x y z
N MET A 1 -0.78 0.47 2.42
CA MET A 1 -1.04 1.47 1.36
C MET A 1 -1.31 0.83 -0.01
N ALA A 2 -0.30 0.46 -0.80
CA ALA A 2 -0.34 -0.11 -2.15
C ALA A 2 -1.48 -1.12 -2.40
N ALA A 3 -1.67 -2.16 -1.58
CA ALA A 3 -2.72 -3.16 -1.88
C ALA A 3 -4.13 -2.60 -1.80
N GLY A 4 -4.44 -1.88 -0.71
CA GLY A 4 -5.68 -1.14 -0.56
C GLY A 4 -5.84 -0.07 -1.64
N ARG A 5 -4.74 0.51 -2.12
CA ARG A 5 -4.68 1.47 -3.24
C ARG A 5 -4.96 0.85 -4.62
N VAL A 6 -4.91 -0.48 -4.80
CA VAL A 6 -5.38 -1.12 -6.05
C VAL A 6 -6.85 -1.49 -5.99
N TYR A 7 -7.34 -1.94 -4.83
CA TYR A 7 -8.79 -2.01 -4.63
C TYR A 7 -9.47 -0.63 -4.63
N ALA A 8 -8.70 0.47 -4.46
CA ALA A 8 -9.17 1.82 -4.75
C ALA A 8 -9.71 2.02 -6.17
N VAL A 9 -9.40 1.16 -7.14
CA VAL A 9 -10.07 1.17 -8.44
C VAL A 9 -11.56 0.84 -8.29
N LEU A 10 -11.97 -0.06 -7.39
CA LEU A 10 -13.37 -0.29 -7.06
C LEU A 10 -13.96 0.82 -6.17
N LEU A 11 -13.17 1.42 -5.28
CA LEU A 11 -13.72 2.33 -4.28
C LEU A 11 -13.81 3.76 -4.85
N VAL A 12 -12.71 4.28 -5.39
CA VAL A 12 -12.48 5.69 -5.74
C VAL A 12 -12.87 6.04 -7.18
N VAL A 13 -13.12 5.06 -8.04
CA VAL A 13 -13.59 5.37 -9.40
C VAL A 13 -15.08 5.76 -9.40
N LEU A 14 -15.86 5.54 -8.30
CA LEU A 14 -17.30 5.19 -8.44
C LEU A 14 -18.45 6.02 -7.76
N PRO A 15 -18.38 7.27 -7.22
CA PRO A 15 -18.86 8.50 -7.94
C PRO A 15 -18.53 9.90 -7.33
N ALA A 16 -18.28 10.95 -8.13
CA ALA A 16 -18.09 12.29 -7.54
C ALA A 16 -19.32 12.92 -6.83
N LEU A 17 -19.20 13.09 -5.51
CA LEU A 17 -20.01 13.98 -4.65
C LEU A 17 -21.46 13.52 -4.37
N THR A 18 -22.13 13.96 -3.30
CA THR A 18 -21.93 15.11 -2.39
C THR A 18 -21.87 14.65 -0.91
N HIS A 19 -21.39 15.44 0.06
CA HIS A 19 -22.07 16.64 0.60
C HIS A 19 -21.09 17.54 1.40
N VAL A 20 -20.92 18.81 1.00
CA VAL A 20 -20.34 19.89 1.86
C VAL A 20 -21.06 21.20 1.58
N SER A 21 -21.34 21.94 2.66
CA SER A 21 -21.91 23.29 2.64
C SER A 21 -20.90 24.30 2.08
N GLY A 22 -21.18 24.87 0.90
CA GLY A 22 -20.38 25.96 0.32
C GLY A 22 -20.39 26.08 -1.21
N VAL A 23 -20.90 25.07 -1.94
CA VAL A 23 -20.91 25.08 -3.42
C VAL A 23 -22.18 25.77 -3.96
N PRO A 24 -22.10 26.61 -5.03
CA PRO A 24 -23.25 27.26 -5.65
C PRO A 24 -24.38 26.33 -6.12
N LEU A 25 -25.61 26.87 -6.17
CA LEU A 25 -26.85 26.09 -6.31
C LEU A 25 -27.07 25.34 -7.63
N GLU A 26 -26.33 25.64 -8.69
CA GLU A 26 -26.64 25.23 -10.07
C GLU A 26 -26.40 23.73 -10.36
N TRP A 27 -25.65 23.02 -9.51
CA TRP A 27 -25.13 21.68 -9.79
C TRP A 27 -25.89 20.50 -9.15
N ARG A 28 -27.11 20.73 -8.64
CA ARG A 28 -27.89 19.72 -7.90
C ARG A 28 -28.34 18.45 -8.66
N PRO A 29 -28.51 18.40 -10.00
CA PRO A 29 -29.00 17.19 -10.70
C PRO A 29 -28.05 15.98 -10.78
N THR A 30 -26.84 16.03 -10.22
CA THR A 30 -25.73 15.14 -10.60
C THR A 30 -25.62 13.79 -9.89
N GLN A 31 -26.15 13.65 -8.67
CA GLN A 31 -25.86 12.47 -7.84
C GLN A 31 -26.50 11.17 -8.35
N GLU A 32 -27.76 11.21 -8.76
CA GLU A 32 -28.45 10.00 -9.22
C GLU A 32 -27.99 9.58 -10.62
N ILE A 33 -27.56 10.54 -11.45
CA ILE A 33 -26.88 10.26 -12.73
C ILE A 33 -25.61 9.45 -12.47
N LEU A 34 -24.80 9.86 -11.49
CA LEU A 34 -23.59 9.13 -11.12
C LEU A 34 -23.93 7.75 -10.55
N ARG A 35 -24.82 7.63 -9.55
CA ARG A 35 -25.26 6.31 -9.05
C ARG A 35 -25.77 5.38 -10.15
N GLN A 36 -26.46 5.91 -11.15
CA GLN A 36 -26.90 5.12 -12.29
C GLN A 36 -25.74 4.73 -13.20
N ASP A 37 -24.80 5.65 -13.52
CA ASP A 37 -23.52 5.34 -14.18
C ASP A 37 -22.79 4.15 -13.48
N PHE A 38 -23.00 3.91 -12.18
CA PHE A 38 -22.41 2.79 -11.43
C PHE A 38 -23.23 1.52 -11.35
N ARG A 39 -24.55 1.60 -11.19
CA ARG A 39 -25.41 0.41 -11.37
C ARG A 39 -25.26 -0.12 -12.80
N ASP A 40 -25.30 0.77 -13.80
CA ASP A 40 -25.04 0.44 -15.20
C ASP A 40 -23.63 -0.15 -15.41
N ALA A 41 -22.59 0.39 -14.77
CA ALA A 41 -21.23 -0.17 -14.88
C ALA A 41 -21.10 -1.56 -14.24
N ILE A 42 -21.74 -1.81 -13.09
CA ILE A 42 -21.77 -3.11 -12.40
C ILE A 42 -22.58 -4.14 -13.20
N GLU A 43 -23.73 -3.75 -13.74
CA GLU A 43 -24.63 -4.65 -14.48
C GLU A 43 -24.16 -4.93 -15.92
N THR A 44 -23.54 -3.96 -16.60
CA THR A 44 -23.23 -4.04 -18.04
C THR A 44 -21.73 -3.99 -18.39
N GLY A 45 -20.88 -3.54 -17.46
CA GLY A 45 -19.48 -3.22 -17.74
C GLY A 45 -19.26 -1.95 -18.57
N HIS A 46 -20.32 -1.18 -18.89
CA HIS A 46 -20.17 0.09 -19.60
C HIS A 46 -19.74 1.21 -18.65
N ILE A 47 -18.62 1.85 -18.97
CA ILE A 47 -18.08 2.97 -18.19
C ILE A 47 -18.82 4.25 -18.62
N GLY A 48 -19.70 4.81 -17.79
CA GLY A 48 -20.47 6.03 -18.10
C GLY A 48 -19.65 7.31 -18.35
N VAL A 49 -20.33 8.41 -18.67
CA VAL A 49 -19.67 9.69 -19.05
C VAL A 49 -19.32 10.53 -17.83
N ALA A 50 -20.17 10.54 -16.80
CA ALA A 50 -19.88 11.27 -15.58
C ALA A 50 -18.71 10.59 -14.85
N LEU A 51 -18.76 9.26 -14.75
CA LEU A 51 -17.66 8.39 -14.32
C LEU A 51 -16.31 8.75 -14.98
N ARG A 52 -16.21 8.72 -16.32
CA ARG A 52 -14.94 9.00 -17.03
C ARG A 52 -14.36 10.37 -16.70
N ARG A 53 -15.21 11.37 -16.54
CA ARG A 53 -14.79 12.73 -16.19
C ARG A 53 -14.23 12.81 -14.76
N VAL A 54 -14.79 12.07 -13.81
CA VAL A 54 -14.31 12.04 -12.42
C VAL A 54 -12.92 11.44 -12.31
N ALA A 55 -12.65 10.34 -13.03
CA ALA A 55 -11.33 9.71 -13.05
C ALA A 55 -10.24 10.65 -13.60
N GLN A 56 -10.60 11.53 -14.54
CA GLN A 56 -9.72 12.57 -15.10
C GLN A 56 -9.54 13.76 -14.14
N GLU A 57 -10.61 14.27 -13.52
CA GLU A 57 -10.54 15.42 -12.60
C GLU A 57 -9.84 15.12 -11.26
N LEU A 58 -9.75 13.84 -10.86
CA LEU A 58 -9.04 13.40 -9.65
C LEU A 58 -7.57 12.99 -9.84
N ASP A 59 -7.11 12.78 -11.08
CA ASP A 59 -5.84 12.10 -11.40
C ASP A 59 -5.62 10.85 -10.54
N LEU A 60 -6.50 9.86 -10.74
CA LEU A 60 -6.46 8.58 -10.02
C LEU A 60 -5.18 7.78 -10.30
N GLY A 61 -4.41 8.14 -11.34
CA GLY A 61 -3.04 7.69 -11.49
C GLY A 61 -2.17 8.23 -10.35
N SER A 62 -1.83 9.52 -10.37
CA SER A 62 -0.89 10.08 -9.38
C SER A 62 -1.34 9.86 -7.92
N LEU A 63 -2.65 9.92 -7.66
CA LEU A 63 -3.20 9.85 -6.31
C LEU A 63 -3.20 8.43 -5.71
N LEU A 64 -3.48 7.39 -6.51
CA LEU A 64 -3.47 6.01 -6.00
C LEU A 64 -2.06 5.42 -5.91
N LEU A 65 -1.07 6.06 -6.51
CA LEU A 65 0.26 5.48 -6.73
C LEU A 65 1.36 6.11 -5.87
N GLY A 66 0.98 6.90 -4.86
CA GLY A 66 1.89 7.36 -3.82
C GLY A 66 2.60 8.69 -4.08
N GLY A 67 2.09 9.54 -4.97
CA GLY A 67 2.51 10.94 -5.00
C GLY A 67 2.19 11.63 -3.66
N GLU A 68 3.17 12.32 -3.09
CA GLU A 68 2.94 13.19 -1.93
C GLU A 68 2.02 14.37 -2.31
N LEU A 69 1.11 14.74 -1.42
CA LEU A 69 0.21 15.87 -1.62
C LEU A 69 0.91 17.20 -1.27
N ASP A 70 1.90 17.55 -2.06
CA ASP A 70 2.60 18.84 -1.95
C ASP A 70 1.65 20.01 -2.27
N GLY A 71 1.14 20.69 -1.23
CA GLY A 71 0.50 22.01 -1.39
C GLY A 71 -0.68 22.32 -0.47
N ALA A 72 -0.36 22.71 0.77
CA ALA A 72 -1.26 23.32 1.75
C ALA A 72 -2.00 24.54 1.15
N GLY A 73 -3.20 24.29 0.60
CA GLY A 73 -4.00 25.30 -0.11
C GLY A 73 -5.00 24.74 -1.12
N SER A 74 -4.81 23.52 -1.65
CA SER A 74 -5.78 22.89 -2.57
C SER A 74 -6.34 21.54 -2.12
N GLU A 75 -5.64 20.85 -1.20
CA GLU A 75 -5.94 19.49 -0.74
C GLU A 75 -7.37 19.32 -0.24
N GLY A 76 -7.85 20.23 0.63
CA GLY A 76 -9.13 20.08 1.32
C GLY A 76 -10.35 19.89 0.40
N ARG A 77 -10.28 20.34 -0.87
CA ARG A 77 -11.34 20.08 -1.87
C ARG A 77 -11.11 18.80 -2.67
N ARG A 78 -9.86 18.44 -2.98
CA ARG A 78 -9.50 17.20 -3.71
C ARG A 78 -9.70 15.97 -2.82
N ASN A 79 -9.21 16.02 -1.59
CA ASN A 79 -9.31 14.95 -0.61
C ASN A 79 -10.78 14.72 -0.23
N LEU A 80 -11.56 15.79 -0.02
CA LEU A 80 -13.01 15.71 0.17
C LEU A 80 -13.71 15.03 -1.01
N LEU A 81 -13.39 15.43 -2.25
CA LEU A 81 -13.94 14.83 -3.47
C LEU A 81 -13.63 13.33 -3.50
N PHE A 82 -12.34 12.97 -3.38
CA PHE A 82 -11.84 11.61 -3.31
C PHE A 82 -12.54 10.76 -2.23
N CYS A 83 -12.62 11.23 -0.98
CA CYS A 83 -13.22 10.47 0.11
C CYS A 83 -14.74 10.32 -0.04
N THR A 84 -15.42 11.34 -0.60
CA THR A 84 -16.86 11.24 -0.92
C THR A 84 -17.09 10.23 -2.04
N THR A 85 -16.24 10.26 -3.08
CA THR A 85 -16.27 9.29 -4.19
C THR A 85 -16.07 7.88 -3.69
N CYS A 86 -14.99 7.68 -2.93
CA CYS A 86 -14.69 6.43 -2.27
C CYS A 86 -15.90 5.90 -1.47
N SER A 87 -16.49 6.75 -0.62
CA SER A 87 -17.55 6.32 0.28
C SER A 87 -18.83 5.87 -0.42
N ILE A 88 -19.18 6.45 -1.57
CA ILE A 88 -20.38 6.04 -2.29
C ILE A 88 -20.08 4.81 -3.17
N GLY A 89 -18.89 4.74 -3.79
CA GLY A 89 -18.49 3.59 -4.60
C GLY A 89 -18.45 2.30 -3.79
N SER A 90 -17.84 2.39 -2.61
CA SER A 90 -17.84 1.34 -1.60
C SER A 90 -19.25 0.91 -1.17
N ASN A 91 -20.21 1.85 -1.06
CA ASN A 91 -21.60 1.51 -0.72
C ASN A 91 -22.29 0.76 -1.85
N GLU A 92 -22.14 1.15 -3.12
CA GLU A 92 -22.78 0.43 -4.22
C GLU A 92 -22.14 -0.97 -4.45
N VAL A 93 -20.84 -1.15 -4.16
CA VAL A 93 -20.20 -2.48 -4.09
C VAL A 93 -20.77 -3.31 -2.93
N LEU A 94 -20.93 -2.73 -1.73
CA LEU A 94 -21.58 -3.41 -0.60
C LEU A 94 -23.02 -3.81 -0.92
N HIS A 95 -23.80 -2.93 -1.56
CA HIS A 95 -25.15 -3.24 -2.02
C HIS A 95 -25.17 -4.37 -3.06
N ALA A 96 -24.22 -4.39 -4.01
CA ALA A 96 -24.11 -5.45 -5.00
C ALA A 96 -23.85 -6.82 -4.35
N ILE A 97 -22.92 -6.89 -3.40
CA ILE A 97 -22.62 -8.10 -2.62
C ILE A 97 -23.87 -8.56 -1.83
N GLN A 98 -24.53 -7.63 -1.13
CA GLN A 98 -25.75 -7.92 -0.34
C GLN A 98 -26.93 -8.40 -1.20
N ASN A 99 -27.00 -7.97 -2.46
CA ASN A 99 -28.00 -8.42 -3.43
C ASN A 99 -27.60 -9.71 -4.19
N GLY A 100 -26.43 -10.30 -3.89
CA GLY A 100 -25.99 -11.57 -4.46
C GLY A 100 -25.26 -11.47 -5.80
N THR A 101 -24.70 -10.31 -6.15
CA THR A 101 -23.81 -10.17 -7.31
C THR A 101 -22.53 -10.98 -7.10
N ASP A 102 -22.13 -11.73 -8.13
CA ASP A 102 -20.91 -12.54 -8.15
C ASP A 102 -19.64 -11.69 -7.89
N PRO A 103 -18.82 -12.02 -6.86
CA PRO A 103 -17.51 -11.40 -6.62
C PRO A 103 -16.63 -11.34 -7.87
N LEU A 104 -16.63 -12.39 -8.71
CA LEU A 104 -15.81 -12.45 -9.91
C LEU A 104 -16.27 -11.43 -10.97
N ALA A 105 -17.56 -11.10 -11.03
CA ALA A 105 -18.09 -10.06 -11.92
C ALA A 105 -17.63 -8.66 -11.48
N ILE A 106 -17.64 -8.40 -10.16
CA ILE A 106 -17.18 -7.13 -9.57
C ILE A 106 -15.66 -6.99 -9.74
N ALA A 107 -14.89 -8.05 -9.49
CA ALA A 107 -13.44 -8.09 -9.76
C ALA A 107 -13.14 -7.88 -11.26
N THR A 108 -13.90 -8.53 -12.16
CA THR A 108 -13.77 -8.33 -13.62
C THR A 108 -14.02 -6.87 -14.03
N LEU A 109 -14.98 -6.18 -13.40
CA LEU A 109 -15.18 -4.75 -13.61
C LEU A 109 -13.99 -3.94 -13.09
N ALA A 110 -13.49 -4.24 -11.90
CA ALA A 110 -12.33 -3.59 -11.29
C ALA A 110 -11.10 -3.63 -12.22
N THR A 111 -10.77 -4.80 -12.77
CA THR A 111 -9.66 -4.97 -13.72
C THR A 111 -9.88 -4.15 -14.99
N LYS A 112 -11.09 -4.15 -15.56
CA LYS A 112 -11.43 -3.33 -16.74
C LYS A 112 -11.27 -1.83 -16.45
N LEU A 113 -11.70 -1.35 -15.28
CA LEU A 113 -11.55 0.06 -14.89
C LEU A 113 -10.07 0.45 -14.70
N CYS A 114 -9.29 -0.41 -14.03
CA CYS A 114 -7.86 -0.20 -13.78
C CYS A 114 -7.10 0.02 -15.10
N ILE A 115 -7.39 -0.82 -16.10
CA ILE A 115 -6.78 -0.77 -17.44
C ILE A 115 -7.32 0.43 -18.23
N ASN A 116 -8.64 0.58 -18.37
CA ASN A 116 -9.26 1.58 -19.25
C ASN A 116 -9.05 3.03 -18.78
N LEU A 117 -8.71 3.24 -17.51
CA LEU A 117 -8.40 4.55 -16.93
C LEU A 117 -6.88 4.81 -16.83
N GLY A 118 -6.04 3.89 -17.29
CA GLY A 118 -4.57 4.06 -17.31
C GLY A 118 -3.92 4.13 -15.93
N ILE A 119 -4.58 3.57 -14.91
CA ILE A 119 -4.12 3.60 -13.52
C ILE A 119 -2.81 2.81 -13.42
N ALA A 120 -2.83 1.55 -13.86
CA ALA A 120 -1.65 0.68 -13.92
C ALA A 120 -1.55 -0.09 -15.24
N SER A 121 -0.50 -0.91 -15.38
CA SER A 121 -0.36 -1.83 -16.51
C SER A 121 -1.41 -2.94 -16.47
N LYS A 122 -1.65 -3.59 -17.61
CA LYS A 122 -2.56 -4.74 -17.70
C LYS A 122 -2.20 -5.84 -16.70
N THR A 123 -0.94 -6.26 -16.68
CA THR A 123 -0.43 -7.33 -15.81
C THR A 123 -0.62 -7.00 -14.33
N PHE A 124 -0.35 -5.76 -13.93
CA PHE A 124 -0.57 -5.31 -12.56
C PHE A 124 -2.06 -5.31 -12.19
N CYS A 125 -2.91 -4.78 -13.07
CA CYS A 125 -4.37 -4.73 -12.87
C CYS A 125 -5.00 -6.14 -12.80
N GLU A 126 -4.54 -7.09 -13.59
CA GLU A 126 -5.03 -8.48 -13.57
C GLU A 126 -4.57 -9.18 -12.29
N ASN A 127 -3.27 -9.36 -12.10
CA ASN A 127 -2.74 -10.18 -11.00
C ASN A 127 -3.06 -9.60 -9.61
N MET A 128 -2.99 -8.27 -9.42
CA MET A 128 -3.20 -7.67 -8.10
C MET A 128 -4.65 -7.79 -7.63
N ILE A 129 -5.61 -7.75 -8.57
CA ILE A 129 -7.03 -7.93 -8.27
C ILE A 129 -7.32 -9.42 -8.02
N GLU A 130 -6.70 -10.33 -8.78
CA GLU A 130 -6.77 -11.78 -8.56
C GLU A 130 -6.33 -12.19 -7.15
N ILE A 131 -5.17 -11.71 -6.67
CA ILE A 131 -4.69 -12.09 -5.32
C ILE A 131 -5.49 -11.42 -4.19
N ALA A 132 -6.02 -10.21 -4.39
CA ALA A 132 -6.70 -9.44 -3.35
C ALA A 132 -8.20 -9.76 -3.21
N GLU A 133 -8.84 -10.26 -4.27
CA GLU A 133 -10.28 -10.57 -4.31
C GLU A 133 -10.75 -11.46 -3.16
N PRO A 134 -10.20 -12.68 -2.92
CA PRO A 134 -10.77 -13.59 -1.94
C PRO A 134 -10.77 -13.03 -0.51
N GLN A 135 -9.74 -12.24 -0.17
CA GLN A 135 -9.60 -11.63 1.15
C GLN A 135 -10.56 -10.45 1.34
N ILE A 136 -10.70 -9.60 0.32
CA ILE A 136 -11.54 -8.40 0.42
C ILE A 136 -13.01 -8.76 0.38
N PHE A 137 -13.45 -9.70 -0.48
CA PHE A 137 -14.82 -10.20 -0.42
C PHE A 137 -15.14 -10.92 0.89
N TRP A 138 -14.17 -11.63 1.48
CA TRP A 138 -14.34 -12.17 2.83
C TRP A 138 -14.55 -11.06 3.87
N VAL A 139 -13.73 -10.00 3.88
CA VAL A 139 -13.88 -8.87 4.81
C VAL A 139 -15.22 -8.15 4.61
N LEU A 140 -15.61 -7.84 3.36
CA LEU A 140 -16.86 -7.14 3.05
C LEU A 140 -18.10 -7.96 3.46
N ASN A 141 -18.06 -9.28 3.35
CA ASN A 141 -19.18 -10.16 3.67
C ASN A 141 -19.23 -10.60 5.15
N ASN A 142 -18.13 -10.53 5.90
CA ASN A 142 -18.05 -10.95 7.32
C ASN A 142 -17.99 -9.76 8.31
N THR A 143 -17.96 -8.51 7.85
CA THR A 143 -17.94 -7.32 8.73
C THR A 143 -19.33 -6.70 8.86
N GLU A 144 -20.03 -6.99 9.96
CA GLU A 144 -21.32 -6.36 10.26
C GLU A 144 -21.20 -4.82 10.39
N GLY A 145 -22.25 -4.12 9.96
CA GLY A 145 -22.36 -2.66 10.04
C GLY A 145 -21.31 -1.89 9.21
N LEU A 146 -20.62 -2.55 8.28
CA LEU A 146 -19.60 -1.90 7.45
C LEU A 146 -20.26 -0.94 6.44
N THR A 147 -19.90 0.34 6.52
CA THR A 147 -20.31 1.35 5.53
C THR A 147 -19.16 1.71 4.60
N GLY A 148 -19.46 2.32 3.46
CA GLY A 148 -18.43 2.85 2.58
C GLY A 148 -17.54 3.91 3.23
N LYS A 149 -18.00 4.62 4.27
CA LYS A 149 -17.12 5.49 5.07
C LYS A 149 -16.15 4.72 5.95
N ASP A 150 -16.53 3.55 6.45
CA ASP A 150 -15.64 2.66 7.19
C ASP A 150 -14.53 2.14 6.28
N VAL A 151 -14.91 1.61 5.11
CA VAL A 151 -13.96 1.13 4.09
C VAL A 151 -12.97 2.24 3.72
N CYS A 152 -13.48 3.44 3.41
CA CYS A 152 -12.62 4.54 2.97
C CYS A 152 -11.79 5.18 4.09
N GLY A 153 -12.31 5.27 5.31
CA GLY A 153 -11.54 5.71 6.47
C GLY A 153 -10.41 4.74 6.82
N MET A 154 -10.64 3.43 6.66
CA MET A 154 -9.65 2.39 6.90
C MET A 154 -8.58 2.37 5.79
N VAL A 155 -8.99 2.32 4.52
CA VAL A 155 -8.05 2.14 3.39
C VAL A 155 -7.33 3.45 3.01
N PHE A 156 -7.94 4.61 3.24
CA PHE A 156 -7.44 5.92 2.80
C PHE A 156 -7.33 6.97 3.91
N GLY A 157 -7.11 6.55 5.16
CA GLY A 157 -6.86 7.48 6.27
C GLY A 157 -5.76 8.50 5.98
N GLY A 158 -4.69 8.09 5.28
CA GLY A 158 -3.59 8.96 4.85
C GLY A 158 -3.98 10.03 3.81
N PHE A 159 -5.13 9.91 3.14
CA PHE A 159 -5.68 10.95 2.26
C PHE A 159 -6.72 11.84 2.99
N GLY A 160 -6.82 11.74 4.31
CA GLY A 160 -7.79 12.49 5.12
C GLY A 160 -9.19 11.88 5.14
N CYS A 161 -9.39 10.68 4.61
CA CYS A 161 -10.66 9.96 4.73
C CYS A 161 -10.84 9.46 6.17
N SER A 162 -12.08 9.45 6.65
CA SER A 162 -12.39 9.07 8.02
C SER A 162 -13.74 8.37 8.11
N THR A 163 -13.83 7.41 9.03
CA THR A 163 -15.12 6.88 9.48
C THR A 163 -15.74 7.81 10.52
N ASN A 164 -17.07 7.82 10.58
CA ASN A 164 -17.83 8.43 11.68
C ASN A 164 -18.64 7.37 12.47
N ASN A 165 -18.27 6.09 12.32
CA ASN A 165 -18.92 4.95 12.98
C ASN A 165 -18.36 4.80 14.41
N PRO A 166 -19.20 4.92 15.47
CA PRO A 166 -18.74 4.84 16.85
C PRO A 166 -18.16 3.47 17.20
N ASP A 167 -18.62 2.39 16.55
CA ASP A 167 -18.18 1.02 16.81
C ASP A 167 -16.73 0.74 16.33
N ARG A 168 -16.12 1.72 15.66
CA ARG A 168 -14.70 1.70 15.25
C ARG A 168 -13.81 2.55 16.17
N VAL A 169 -14.39 3.25 17.15
CA VAL A 169 -13.67 4.00 18.19
C VAL A 169 -13.57 3.13 19.44
N TRP A 170 -12.36 2.87 19.91
CA TRP A 170 -12.09 2.00 21.05
C TRP A 170 -11.07 2.63 22.00
N GLU A 171 -11.17 2.31 23.29
CA GLU A 171 -10.30 2.85 24.34
C GLU A 171 -9.56 1.73 25.09
N VAL A 172 -8.26 1.93 25.34
CA VAL A 172 -7.50 1.05 26.25
C VAL A 172 -7.73 1.51 27.68
N LYS A 173 -8.42 0.68 28.48
CA LYS A 173 -8.53 0.89 29.93
C LYS A 173 -7.18 0.64 30.59
N LEU A 174 -6.48 1.71 30.95
CA LEU A 174 -5.26 1.66 31.75
C LEU A 174 -5.56 1.19 33.19
N PRO A 175 -4.62 0.56 33.90
CA PRO A 175 -4.78 0.21 35.31
C PRO A 175 -5.03 1.45 36.19
N GLU A 176 -5.79 1.30 37.26
CA GLU A 176 -6.07 2.36 38.26
C GLU A 176 -4.84 2.78 39.09
N VAL A 177 -3.68 2.14 38.85
CA VAL A 177 -2.41 2.46 39.51
C VAL A 177 -2.00 3.90 39.16
N PRO A 178 -1.85 4.81 40.14
CA PRO A 178 -1.48 6.20 39.86
C PRO A 178 -0.16 6.29 39.08
N LYS A 179 -0.16 7.03 37.97
CA LYS A 179 1.04 7.27 37.16
C LYS A 179 2.14 7.87 38.07
N PRO A 180 3.33 7.26 38.17
CA PRO A 180 4.40 7.79 39.00
C PRO A 180 4.88 9.16 38.49
N PRO A 181 5.47 10.00 39.36
CA PRO A 181 6.06 11.28 38.96
C PRO A 181 7.05 11.11 37.80
N VAL A 182 6.98 11.98 36.80
CA VAL A 182 7.87 11.91 35.63
C VAL A 182 9.25 12.43 36.01
N THR A 183 10.16 11.51 36.34
CA THR A 183 11.58 11.78 36.56
C THR A 183 12.36 11.62 35.25
N PRO A 184 13.07 12.65 34.75
CA PRO A 184 13.97 12.50 33.62
C PRO A 184 15.06 11.43 33.89
N PRO A 185 15.49 10.66 32.88
CA PRO A 185 16.64 9.76 33.03
C PRO A 185 17.90 10.55 33.45
N PRO A 186 18.70 10.03 34.41
CA PRO A 186 19.95 10.68 34.79
C PRO A 186 20.98 10.57 33.66
N THR A 187 21.82 11.60 33.51
CA THR A 187 22.97 11.55 32.59
C THR A 187 23.93 10.42 33.02
N PRO A 188 24.38 9.54 32.10
CA PRO A 188 25.38 8.52 32.41
C PRO A 188 26.67 9.12 32.99
N ALA A 189 27.25 8.44 33.97
CA ALA A 189 28.55 8.84 34.53
C ALA A 189 29.68 8.65 33.49
N PRO A 190 30.77 9.45 33.56
CA PRO A 190 31.93 9.24 32.71
C PRO A 190 32.48 7.82 32.85
N GLY A 191 32.61 7.09 31.72
CA GLY A 191 33.05 5.69 31.71
C GLY A 191 31.98 4.66 32.09
N ALA A 192 30.69 5.04 32.15
CA ALA A 192 29.60 4.08 32.21
C ALA A 192 29.60 3.14 30.99
N PRO A 193 29.20 1.86 31.12
CA PRO A 193 29.07 0.95 29.99
C PRO A 193 28.13 1.50 28.92
N VAL A 194 28.51 1.30 27.65
CA VAL A 194 27.71 1.68 26.47
C VAL A 194 27.30 0.41 25.76
N MET A 195 26.03 0.35 25.36
CA MET A 195 25.43 -0.76 24.63
C MET A 195 25.37 -0.43 23.14
N LYS A 196 25.80 -1.36 22.28
CA LYS A 196 25.84 -1.23 20.82
C LYS A 196 24.68 -2.02 20.20
N VAL A 197 23.66 -1.29 19.77
CA VAL A 197 22.47 -1.86 19.12
C VAL A 197 22.51 -1.53 17.63
N LEU A 198 22.43 -2.55 16.78
CA LEU A 198 22.17 -2.38 15.36
C LEU A 198 20.65 -2.30 15.14
N HIS A 199 20.20 -1.38 14.29
CA HIS A 199 18.81 -1.37 13.81
C HIS A 199 18.82 -1.61 12.30
N LEU A 200 18.19 -2.71 11.87
CA LEU A 200 17.90 -3.04 10.48
C LEU A 200 16.41 -2.82 10.20
N ALA A 201 16.07 -2.34 9.01
CA ALA A 201 14.71 -2.03 8.60
C ALA A 201 14.62 -2.03 7.06
N ASP A 202 13.42 -2.20 6.51
CA ASP A 202 13.07 -1.87 5.11
C ASP A 202 14.08 -2.44 4.08
N THR A 203 14.51 -3.69 4.32
CA THR A 203 15.64 -4.31 3.59
C THR A 203 15.27 -4.80 2.19
N HIS A 204 13.97 -5.00 1.93
CA HIS A 204 13.36 -5.45 0.66
C HIS A 204 14.32 -6.25 -0.23
N TYR A 205 14.53 -7.52 0.11
CA TYR A 205 15.42 -8.38 -0.66
C TYR A 205 14.75 -8.81 -1.97
N ASP A 206 15.25 -8.33 -3.11
CA ASP A 206 14.86 -8.86 -4.42
C ASP A 206 15.78 -10.02 -4.87
N PRO A 207 15.30 -11.28 -4.90
CA PRO A 207 16.05 -12.41 -5.44
C PRO A 207 16.21 -12.38 -6.97
N HIS A 208 15.50 -11.50 -7.69
CA HIS A 208 15.48 -11.45 -9.15
C HIS A 208 16.11 -10.17 -9.75
N TYR A 209 16.66 -9.28 -8.90
CA TYR A 209 17.33 -8.06 -9.35
C TYR A 209 18.47 -8.38 -10.34
N LEU A 210 18.45 -7.73 -11.50
CA LEU A 210 19.35 -7.99 -12.62
C LEU A 210 20.09 -6.71 -13.06
N PRO A 211 21.39 -6.55 -12.76
CA PRO A 211 22.20 -5.46 -13.29
C PRO A 211 22.13 -5.37 -14.82
N GLY A 212 21.97 -4.16 -15.35
CA GLY A 212 21.84 -3.92 -16.79
C GLY A 212 20.45 -4.16 -17.39
N SER A 213 19.47 -4.65 -16.61
CA SER A 213 18.06 -4.69 -17.03
C SER A 213 17.43 -3.30 -17.03
N ASN A 214 16.19 -3.16 -17.53
CA ASN A 214 15.52 -1.86 -17.58
C ASN A 214 15.02 -1.41 -16.19
N ALA A 215 15.46 -0.24 -15.75
CA ALA A 215 15.03 0.45 -14.54
C ALA A 215 14.02 1.59 -14.81
N VAL A 216 13.68 1.85 -16.08
CA VAL A 216 12.61 2.77 -16.53
C VAL A 216 11.56 1.95 -17.28
N CYS A 217 10.91 1.03 -16.56
CA CYS A 217 9.98 0.06 -17.13
C CYS A 217 8.53 0.58 -17.17
N GLY A 218 7.67 -0.08 -17.95
CA GLY A 218 6.26 0.28 -18.08
C GLY A 218 5.42 -0.04 -16.83
N ASP A 219 5.87 -0.98 -16.01
CA ASP A 219 5.32 -1.26 -14.69
C ASP A 219 5.84 -0.23 -13.68
N LYS A 220 5.12 0.89 -13.56
CA LYS A 220 5.47 2.10 -12.78
C LYS A 220 5.98 1.88 -11.33
N TYR A 221 5.89 0.68 -10.76
CA TYR A 221 6.14 0.39 -9.34
C TYR A 221 7.33 -0.52 -9.09
N PHE A 222 7.76 -1.32 -10.07
CA PHE A 222 8.88 -2.25 -9.88
C PHE A 222 9.59 -2.60 -11.19
N CYS A 223 10.88 -2.30 -11.24
CA CYS A 223 11.75 -2.52 -12.40
C CYS A 223 13.03 -3.27 -11.99
N CYS A 224 14.12 -3.14 -12.76
CA CYS A 224 15.42 -3.77 -12.51
C CYS A 224 15.44 -5.31 -12.51
N ARG A 225 14.51 -5.97 -13.21
CA ARG A 225 14.50 -7.43 -13.40
C ARG A 225 14.51 -7.82 -14.88
N ALA A 226 14.67 -9.12 -15.16
CA ALA A 226 14.63 -9.66 -16.52
C ALA A 226 13.30 -9.38 -17.25
N GLU A 227 12.18 -9.36 -16.52
CA GLU A 227 10.85 -9.07 -17.03
C GLU A 227 10.57 -7.58 -17.28
N SER A 228 11.43 -6.66 -16.83
CA SER A 228 11.21 -5.20 -16.88
C SER A 228 11.30 -4.56 -18.29
N GLY A 229 11.40 -5.39 -19.34
CA GLY A 229 11.37 -4.97 -20.75
C GLY A 229 12.72 -4.53 -21.32
N PRO A 230 12.74 -4.10 -22.59
CA PRO A 230 13.96 -3.65 -23.27
C PRO A 230 14.48 -2.32 -22.71
N LEU A 231 15.76 -2.03 -22.99
CA LEU A 231 16.36 -0.71 -22.76
C LEU A 231 16.03 0.22 -23.93
N GLU A 232 15.31 1.31 -23.67
CA GLU A 232 15.13 2.40 -24.64
C GLU A 232 16.41 3.23 -24.83
N THR A 233 17.22 3.38 -23.77
CA THR A 233 18.55 4.00 -23.82
C THR A 233 19.54 3.29 -22.89
N SER A 234 20.85 3.54 -23.05
CA SER A 234 21.90 3.01 -22.16
C SER A 234 21.76 3.46 -20.71
N GLU A 235 21.17 4.62 -20.47
CA GLU A 235 20.97 5.23 -19.16
C GLU A 235 19.74 4.64 -18.44
N ALA A 236 18.86 3.94 -19.17
CA ALA A 236 17.75 3.17 -18.60
C ALA A 236 18.22 1.90 -17.85
N ALA A 237 19.49 1.52 -17.98
CA ALA A 237 20.06 0.32 -17.38
C ALA A 237 20.17 0.40 -15.85
N ALA A 238 19.80 -0.69 -15.17
CA ALA A 238 19.89 -0.87 -13.74
C ALA A 238 21.34 -0.95 -13.24
N GLY A 239 21.68 -0.22 -12.18
CA GLY A 239 22.99 -0.24 -11.54
C GLY A 239 23.38 -1.61 -10.96
N LYS A 240 24.68 -1.87 -10.77
CA LYS A 240 25.14 -3.14 -10.18
C LYS A 240 24.71 -3.31 -8.72
N TRP A 241 24.75 -2.25 -7.93
CA TRP A 241 24.60 -2.30 -6.47
C TRP A 241 23.19 -1.88 -5.99
N GLY A 242 22.19 -1.98 -6.86
CA GLY A 242 20.92 -1.25 -6.73
C GLY A 242 20.87 -0.06 -7.69
N ASP A 243 19.75 0.66 -7.65
CA ASP A 243 19.45 1.79 -8.53
C ASP A 243 18.69 2.89 -7.76
N TYR A 244 18.58 4.10 -8.32
CA TYR A 244 17.83 5.22 -7.72
C TYR A 244 16.38 5.33 -8.23
N ARG A 245 15.94 4.36 -9.03
CA ARG A 245 14.57 4.23 -9.56
C ARG A 245 13.80 3.15 -8.76
N ASN A 246 12.63 2.76 -9.24
CA ASN A 246 11.68 1.91 -8.51
C ASN A 246 12.14 0.43 -8.52
N CYS A 247 13.15 0.12 -7.70
CA CYS A 247 13.85 -1.15 -7.65
C CYS A 247 14.36 -1.45 -6.23
N ASP A 248 14.29 -2.71 -5.81
CA ASP A 248 14.68 -3.14 -4.46
C ASP A 248 16.11 -3.72 -4.38
N ALA A 249 16.54 -4.12 -3.18
CA ALA A 249 17.92 -4.46 -2.88
C ALA A 249 18.34 -5.84 -3.45
N PRO A 250 19.38 -5.91 -4.31
CA PRO A 250 19.96 -7.19 -4.68
C PRO A 250 20.70 -7.84 -3.52
N LYS A 251 20.70 -9.18 -3.48
CA LYS A 251 21.37 -9.99 -2.45
C LYS A 251 22.76 -9.49 -2.05
N TRP A 252 23.63 -9.23 -3.02
CA TRP A 252 25.02 -8.85 -2.76
C TRP A 252 25.18 -7.44 -2.17
N LEU A 253 24.20 -6.54 -2.30
CA LEU A 253 24.20 -5.27 -1.57
C LEU A 253 24.01 -5.55 -0.07
N LEU A 254 23.01 -6.37 0.28
CA LEU A 254 22.71 -6.71 1.66
C LEU A 254 23.87 -7.47 2.33
N GLU A 255 24.44 -8.48 1.66
CA GLU A 255 25.60 -9.21 2.18
C GLU A 255 26.85 -8.32 2.35
N ALA A 256 27.11 -7.38 1.42
CA ALA A 256 28.20 -6.42 1.56
C ALA A 256 27.98 -5.45 2.73
N THR A 257 26.74 -4.95 2.91
CA THR A 257 26.36 -4.10 4.04
C THR A 257 26.50 -4.84 5.37
N TYR A 258 25.99 -6.07 5.49
CA TYR A 258 26.10 -6.87 6.73
C TYR A 258 27.55 -7.25 7.03
N SER A 259 28.35 -7.61 6.01
CA SER A 259 29.79 -7.86 6.15
C SER A 259 30.51 -6.64 6.72
N HIS A 260 30.28 -5.45 6.15
CA HIS A 260 30.91 -4.22 6.60
C HIS A 260 30.51 -3.85 8.04
N ILE A 261 29.23 -4.02 8.41
CA ILE A 261 28.76 -3.75 9.78
C ILE A 261 29.45 -4.71 10.77
N ASN A 262 29.55 -6.00 10.46
CA ASN A 262 30.21 -6.98 11.33
C ASN A 262 31.73 -6.73 11.45
N GLU A 263 32.39 -6.24 10.39
CA GLU A 263 33.81 -5.83 10.41
C GLU A 263 34.06 -4.58 11.28
N GLN A 264 33.18 -3.58 11.23
CA GLN A 264 33.34 -2.33 11.99
C GLN A 264 32.82 -2.43 13.44
N TYR A 265 31.84 -3.29 13.68
CA TYR A 265 31.15 -3.46 14.97
C TYR A 265 31.05 -4.95 15.37
N PRO A 266 32.18 -5.64 15.60
CA PRO A 266 32.20 -7.04 16.06
C PRO A 266 31.73 -7.22 17.51
N ASP A 267 31.39 -6.13 18.20
CA ASP A 267 30.95 -6.06 19.59
C ASP A 267 29.52 -5.47 19.72
N LEU A 268 28.62 -5.86 18.82
CA LEU A 268 27.17 -5.61 18.93
C LEU A 268 26.56 -6.44 20.07
N ASP A 269 25.78 -5.79 20.96
CA ASP A 269 25.04 -6.47 22.03
C ASP A 269 23.78 -7.17 21.50
N PHE A 270 23.06 -6.56 20.56
CA PHE A 270 21.93 -7.15 19.84
C PHE A 270 21.54 -6.34 18.57
N ILE A 271 20.65 -6.94 17.78
CA ILE A 271 20.03 -6.35 16.59
C ILE A 271 18.53 -6.17 16.82
N ILE A 272 18.01 -4.98 16.55
CA ILE A 272 16.57 -4.72 16.32
C ILE A 272 16.33 -4.82 14.82
N TRP A 273 15.29 -5.54 14.39
CA TRP A 273 14.98 -5.70 12.96
C TRP A 273 13.50 -5.48 12.68
N THR A 274 13.13 -4.37 12.06
CA THR A 274 11.71 -3.93 11.98
C THR A 274 10.94 -4.38 10.74
N GLY A 275 11.34 -5.50 10.12
CA GLY A 275 10.59 -6.13 9.03
C GLY A 275 10.82 -5.48 7.66
N ASP A 276 9.82 -5.62 6.78
CA ASP A 276 9.82 -5.21 5.37
C ASP A 276 11.00 -5.82 4.59
N LEU A 277 10.90 -7.14 4.44
CA LEU A 277 11.89 -8.03 3.83
C LEU A 277 11.51 -8.44 2.40
N VAL A 278 10.21 -8.46 2.11
CA VAL A 278 9.64 -8.86 0.81
C VAL A 278 9.60 -7.65 -0.14
N PRO A 279 9.99 -7.80 -1.42
CA PRO A 279 10.09 -6.68 -2.34
C PRO A 279 8.73 -6.14 -2.83
N HIS A 280 8.75 -4.94 -3.39
CA HIS A 280 7.62 -4.14 -3.86
C HIS A 280 6.90 -4.67 -5.13
N VAL A 281 7.20 -5.91 -5.55
CA VAL A 281 6.49 -6.61 -6.65
C VAL A 281 5.12 -7.14 -6.20
N VAL A 282 4.34 -6.31 -5.50
CA VAL A 282 3.18 -6.70 -4.68
C VAL A 282 2.13 -7.55 -5.41
N TRP A 283 1.96 -7.33 -6.72
CA TRP A 283 1.03 -8.03 -7.61
C TRP A 283 1.50 -9.42 -8.08
N ASN A 284 2.73 -9.81 -7.77
CA ASN A 284 3.30 -11.12 -8.10
C ASN A 284 3.99 -11.72 -6.87
N THR A 285 3.25 -11.75 -5.75
CA THR A 285 3.64 -12.38 -4.49
C THR A 285 2.86 -13.68 -4.28
N SER A 286 3.35 -14.54 -3.40
CA SER A 286 2.62 -15.70 -2.88
C SER A 286 3.04 -15.96 -1.44
N ARG A 287 2.23 -16.70 -0.67
CA ARG A 287 2.57 -17.08 0.72
C ARG A 287 3.91 -17.82 0.77
N GLU A 288 4.13 -18.74 -0.15
CA GLU A 288 5.34 -19.56 -0.23
C GLU A 288 6.55 -18.73 -0.68
N GLY A 289 6.40 -17.86 -1.69
CA GLY A 289 7.47 -16.96 -2.13
C GLY A 289 7.89 -15.94 -1.07
N ASN A 290 6.92 -15.36 -0.35
CA ASN A 290 7.21 -14.50 0.80
C ASN A 290 7.99 -15.27 1.88
N LEU A 291 7.59 -16.52 2.19
CA LEU A 291 8.30 -17.37 3.15
C LEU A 291 9.72 -17.73 2.71
N GLU A 292 9.97 -17.96 1.42
CA GLU A 292 11.31 -18.19 0.88
C GLU A 292 12.20 -16.95 1.02
N ILE A 293 11.68 -15.76 0.70
CA ILE A 293 12.42 -14.49 0.84
C ILE A 293 12.72 -14.18 2.31
N ILE A 294 11.73 -14.34 3.21
CA ILE A 294 11.91 -14.17 4.66
C ILE A 294 12.97 -15.16 5.19
N GLN A 295 12.94 -16.43 4.76
CA GLN A 295 13.95 -17.43 5.16
C GLN A 295 15.34 -17.07 4.65
N ALA A 296 15.47 -16.62 3.40
CA ALA A 296 16.74 -16.19 2.83
C ALA A 296 17.31 -14.97 3.55
N SER A 297 16.49 -13.95 3.84
CA SER A 297 16.89 -12.77 4.61
C SER A 297 17.30 -13.11 6.04
N VAL A 298 16.53 -13.94 6.74
CA VAL A 298 16.87 -14.42 8.09
C VAL A 298 18.17 -15.21 8.08
N GLN A 299 18.42 -16.02 7.05
CA GLN A 299 19.67 -16.76 6.91
C GLN A 299 20.86 -15.84 6.64
N MET A 300 20.72 -14.82 5.76
CA MET A 300 21.76 -13.81 5.54
C MET A 300 22.13 -13.10 6.85
N VAL A 301 21.17 -12.64 7.66
CA VAL A 301 21.44 -12.00 8.96
C VAL A 301 22.15 -12.96 9.93
N LYS A 302 21.71 -14.22 10.02
CA LYS A 302 22.34 -15.23 10.90
C LYS A 302 23.79 -15.55 10.51
N ASP A 303 24.10 -15.59 9.22
CA ASP A 303 25.44 -15.94 8.73
C ASP A 303 26.44 -14.79 8.90
N HIS A 304 25.97 -13.53 8.83
CA HIS A 304 26.82 -12.35 9.02
C HIS A 304 26.97 -11.90 10.48
N PHE A 305 26.01 -12.21 11.35
CA PHE A 305 26.03 -11.84 12.78
C PHE A 305 25.94 -13.06 13.73
N PRO A 306 26.87 -14.03 13.62
CA PRO A 306 26.79 -15.30 14.35
C PRO A 306 26.89 -15.10 15.87
N GLY A 307 25.83 -15.48 16.58
CA GLY A 307 25.75 -15.39 18.05
C GLY A 307 25.21 -14.08 18.60
N VAL A 308 24.99 -13.06 17.77
CA VAL A 308 24.33 -11.81 18.18
C VAL A 308 22.82 -12.04 18.30
N PRO A 309 22.15 -11.69 19.42
CA PRO A 309 20.70 -11.77 19.55
C PRO A 309 19.99 -10.86 18.55
N VAL A 310 18.91 -11.36 17.93
CA VAL A 310 18.07 -10.59 16.99
C VAL A 310 16.64 -10.52 17.51
N PHE A 311 16.09 -9.31 17.57
CA PHE A 311 14.72 -9.02 17.99
C PHE A 311 13.92 -8.49 16.79
N PRO A 312 13.26 -9.37 16.03
CA PRO A 312 12.48 -8.99 14.86
C PRO A 312 11.08 -8.47 15.22
N ALA A 313 10.57 -7.56 14.40
CA ALA A 313 9.15 -7.27 14.24
C ALA A 313 8.73 -7.60 12.80
N LEU A 314 7.42 -7.74 12.58
CA LEU A 314 6.84 -7.85 11.24
C LEU A 314 6.50 -6.45 10.71
N GLY A 315 6.86 -6.18 9.47
CA GLY A 315 6.40 -5.03 8.73
C GLY A 315 5.08 -5.30 7.99
N ASN A 316 4.79 -4.49 6.99
CA ASN A 316 3.60 -4.57 6.15
C ASN A 316 3.81 -5.37 4.85
N HIS A 317 5.07 -5.62 4.45
CA HIS A 317 5.44 -6.40 3.27
C HIS A 317 5.47 -7.93 3.47
N GLU A 318 5.64 -8.43 4.70
CA GLU A 318 5.76 -9.87 4.97
C GLU A 318 4.51 -10.69 4.56
N ALA A 319 3.32 -10.08 4.61
CA ALA A 319 2.05 -10.75 4.35
C ALA A 319 1.76 -10.93 2.84
N HIS A 320 1.03 -11.98 2.50
CA HIS A 320 0.42 -12.16 1.18
C HIS A 320 -1.10 -12.40 1.32
N PRO A 321 -1.96 -11.61 0.65
CA PRO A 321 -1.65 -10.36 -0.03
C PRO A 321 -1.04 -9.32 0.91
N VAL A 322 -0.32 -8.36 0.34
CA VAL A 322 0.38 -7.33 1.10
C VAL A 322 -0.60 -6.37 1.77
N ASN A 323 -0.22 -5.76 2.90
CA ASN A 323 -1.00 -4.66 3.52
C ASN A 323 -0.29 -3.28 3.38
N ALA A 324 0.94 -3.32 2.87
CA ALA A 324 1.73 -2.18 2.42
C ALA A 324 1.07 -1.40 1.29
#